data_AF-A0A938KH63-F1
#
_entry.id   AF-A0A938KH63-F1
#
_cell.length_a   1.000
_cell.length_b   1.000
_cell.length_c   1.000
_cell.angle_alpha   90.00
_cell.angle_beta   90.00
_cell.angle_gamma   90.00
#
_symmetry.space_group_name_H-M   'P 1'
#
loop_
_entity.id
_entity.type
_entity.pdbx_description
1 polymer ?
#
loop_
_entity_poly.entity_id
_entity_poly.type
_entity_poly.pdbx_seq_one_letter_code
_entity_poly.pdbx_strand_id
1 'polypeptide(L)'
;MRWWERSRFRLREELGRKPGPSTRPTKVVPFLLPLLPLPSAPMSQYRSVLFLCSGNFYRSRLSEILFNHYVRDAEINWDADSRGLLERVRHQGLSPSAVRYLEARNFEGVEQYCRNPQTLILKDLERADLIIALNREEHEPMMKARFGQLPSMMRRQGKLRYWNVYDLPGSAGFFKSLFKSNPDRSSQVEESGTEHIDFAVQALVAELKRLGDKPLGKPPGSPA
;
A
#
# COMPACT_ATOMS: atom_id res chain seq x y z
N MET A 1 -11.00 11.73 -5.76
CA MET A 1 -10.25 12.90 -5.22
C MET A 1 -9.12 12.40 -4.35
N ARG A 2 -7.89 12.86 -4.59
CA ARG A 2 -6.68 12.38 -3.90
C ARG A 2 -6.39 13.22 -2.64
N TRP A 3 -5.82 12.61 -1.61
CA TRP A 3 -5.75 13.15 -0.24
C TRP A 3 -4.95 14.47 -0.09
N TRP A 4 -3.99 14.78 -0.98
CA TRP A 4 -3.17 16.00 -0.89
C TRP A 4 -3.91 17.31 -1.17
N GLU A 5 -5.10 17.29 -1.77
CA GLU A 5 -5.87 18.51 -2.04
C GLU A 5 -6.53 19.09 -0.78
N ARG A 6 -6.75 18.29 0.27
CA ARG A 6 -7.42 18.74 1.51
C ARG A 6 -6.49 19.44 2.49
N SER A 7 -5.19 19.17 2.44
CA SER A 7 -4.21 19.74 3.39
C SER A 7 -3.90 21.23 3.16
N ARG A 8 -4.31 21.81 2.01
CA ARG A 8 -4.15 23.25 1.76
C ARG A 8 -5.31 24.11 2.25
N PHE A 9 -6.47 23.52 2.55
CA PHE A 9 -7.66 24.30 2.90
C PHE A 9 -7.67 24.71 4.38
N ARG A 10 -7.01 23.93 5.26
CA ARG A 10 -7.00 24.19 6.71
C ARG A 10 -5.95 25.21 7.19
N LEU A 11 -5.06 25.66 6.31
CA LEU A 11 -3.99 26.63 6.62
C LEU A 11 -4.34 28.09 6.24
N ARG A 12 -5.52 28.34 5.64
CA ARG A 12 -5.91 29.67 5.15
C ARG A 12 -6.91 30.40 6.06
N GLU A 13 -7.49 29.74 7.07
CA GLU A 13 -8.48 30.35 7.98
C GLU A 13 -7.86 31.01 9.23
N GLU A 14 -6.62 30.67 9.62
CA GLU A 14 -6.02 31.21 10.86
C GLU A 14 -5.30 32.57 10.69
N LEU A 15 -5.13 33.09 9.47
CA LEU A 15 -4.42 34.36 9.23
C LEU A 15 -5.35 35.59 9.04
N GLY A 16 -6.63 35.46 9.39
CA GLY A 16 -7.68 36.45 9.06
C GLY A 16 -8.18 37.38 10.16
N ARG A 17 -7.62 37.40 11.38
CA ARG A 17 -8.13 38.27 12.48
C ARG A 17 -7.24 39.49 12.74
N LYS A 18 -7.78 40.68 12.47
CA LYS A 18 -7.19 41.99 12.81
C LYS A 18 -7.33 42.32 14.31
N PRO A 19 -6.34 42.96 14.97
CA PRO A 19 -6.53 43.50 16.31
C PRO A 19 -7.01 44.97 16.31
N GLY A 20 -7.86 45.32 17.28
CA GLY A 20 -8.32 46.69 17.62
C GLY A 20 -7.45 47.37 18.71
N PRO A 21 -7.75 48.62 19.11
CA PRO A 21 -6.72 49.58 19.52
C PRO A 21 -6.35 49.59 21.02
N SER A 22 -5.18 50.20 21.22
CA SER A 22 -4.31 50.31 22.40
C SER A 22 -4.87 51.05 23.62
N THR A 23 -4.49 50.57 24.81
CA THR A 23 -4.27 51.38 26.02
C THR A 23 -2.96 50.95 26.70
N ARG A 24 -2.04 51.89 26.95
CA ARG A 24 -0.81 51.72 27.77
C ARG A 24 -1.15 51.93 29.25
N PRO A 25 -0.50 51.27 30.24
CA PRO A 25 0.79 51.79 30.72
C PRO A 25 1.81 50.76 31.28
N THR A 26 2.98 51.34 31.61
CA THR A 26 4.08 50.87 32.47
C THR A 26 5.04 49.78 31.97
N LYS A 27 6.28 50.25 31.74
CA LYS A 27 7.47 49.48 31.36
C LYS A 27 7.86 48.51 32.48
N VAL A 28 7.62 47.23 32.26
CA VAL A 28 8.51 46.17 32.76
C VAL A 28 9.20 45.66 31.49
N VAL A 29 10.53 45.68 31.45
CA VAL A 29 11.29 45.12 30.33
C VAL A 29 11.54 43.65 30.71
N PRO A 30 10.77 42.66 30.19
CA PRO A 30 11.17 41.29 30.37
C PRO A 30 12.34 41.06 29.43
N PHE A 31 13.39 40.44 29.95
CA PHE A 31 14.51 39.95 29.15
C PHE A 31 13.93 38.96 28.12
N LEU A 32 13.69 39.43 26.89
CA LEU A 32 13.23 38.58 25.80
C LEU A 32 14.39 37.65 25.43
N LEU A 33 14.34 36.42 25.94
CA LEU A 33 15.05 35.32 25.29
C LEU A 33 14.50 35.26 23.84
N PRO A 34 15.34 35.31 22.80
CA PRO A 34 14.85 35.13 21.45
C PRO A 34 14.17 33.76 21.39
N LEU A 35 12.88 33.73 21.02
CA LEU A 35 12.22 32.49 20.61
C LEU A 35 12.97 31.99 19.38
N LEU A 36 13.97 31.14 19.63
CA LEU A 36 14.52 30.28 18.59
C LEU A 36 13.34 29.46 18.08
N PRO A 37 13.06 29.45 16.76
CA PRO A 37 12.02 28.60 16.22
C PRO A 37 12.31 27.17 16.67
N LEU A 38 11.34 26.53 17.31
CA LEU A 38 11.46 25.10 17.63
C LEU A 38 11.88 24.40 16.35
N PRO A 39 12.92 23.54 16.37
CA PRO A 39 13.27 22.75 15.21
C PRO A 39 12.01 22.01 14.76
N SER A 40 11.55 22.30 13.55
CA SER A 40 10.45 21.58 12.92
C SER A 40 10.76 20.09 13.06
N ALA A 41 9.92 19.33 13.74
CA ALA A 41 10.08 17.89 13.83
C ALA A 41 10.34 17.37 12.41
N PRO A 42 11.33 16.47 12.19
CA PRO A 42 11.61 15.96 10.86
C PRO A 42 10.31 15.41 10.28
N MET A 43 9.85 16.01 9.18
CA MET A 43 8.67 15.52 8.48
C MET A 43 8.99 14.11 8.02
N SER A 44 8.38 13.10 8.64
CA SER A 44 8.57 11.72 8.23
C SER A 44 8.19 11.57 6.75
N GLN A 45 9.08 10.91 6.00
CA GLN A 45 8.99 10.88 4.55
C GLN A 45 7.79 10.04 4.12
N TYR A 46 6.93 10.60 3.28
CA TYR A 46 5.80 9.85 2.72
C TYR A 46 6.30 8.80 1.74
N ARG A 47 5.93 7.52 1.95
CA ARG A 47 6.36 6.38 1.15
C ARG A 47 5.18 5.58 0.63
N SER A 48 5.42 4.77 -0.39
CA SER A 48 4.38 4.02 -1.11
C SER A 48 4.71 2.54 -1.30
N VAL A 49 3.68 1.71 -1.14
CA VAL A 49 3.71 0.27 -1.43
C VAL A 49 2.85 -0.04 -2.65
N LEU A 50 3.34 -0.94 -3.51
CA LEU A 50 2.60 -1.44 -4.67
C LEU A 50 2.34 -2.93 -4.54
N PHE A 51 1.07 -3.32 -4.45
CA PHE A 51 0.65 -4.71 -4.44
C PHE A 51 0.36 -5.23 -5.86
N LEU A 52 0.94 -6.39 -6.20
CA LEU A 52 0.81 -7.01 -7.53
C LEU A 52 0.20 -8.41 -7.47
N CYS A 53 -0.86 -8.61 -8.26
CA CYS A 53 -1.35 -9.95 -8.59
C CYS A 53 -1.60 -10.08 -10.10
N SER A 54 -2.12 -11.21 -10.55
CA SER A 54 -2.44 -11.42 -11.96
C SER A 54 -3.49 -10.43 -12.50
N GLY A 55 -4.64 -10.30 -11.83
CA GLY A 55 -5.80 -9.62 -12.41
C GLY A 55 -6.25 -8.32 -11.72
N ASN A 56 -5.65 -7.88 -10.62
CA ASN A 56 -6.09 -6.73 -9.80
C ASN A 56 -7.58 -6.70 -9.39
N PHE A 57 -8.23 -7.85 -9.38
CA PHE A 57 -9.64 -7.99 -9.01
C PHE A 57 -9.84 -8.46 -7.56
N TYR A 58 -8.87 -9.22 -7.04
CA TYR A 58 -8.97 -9.86 -5.73
C TYR A 58 -7.73 -9.57 -4.86
N ARG A 59 -6.71 -10.45 -4.87
CA ARG A 59 -5.61 -10.48 -3.89
C ARG A 59 -4.89 -9.13 -3.69
N SER A 60 -4.40 -8.52 -4.78
CA SER A 60 -3.69 -7.24 -4.67
C SER A 60 -4.61 -6.08 -4.29
N ARG A 61 -5.87 -6.12 -4.72
CA ARG A 61 -6.85 -5.08 -4.40
C ARG A 61 -7.28 -5.14 -2.94
N LEU A 62 -7.53 -6.34 -2.41
CA LEU A 62 -7.79 -6.55 -0.98
C LEU A 62 -6.60 -6.10 -0.14
N SER A 63 -5.38 -6.44 -0.55
CA SER A 63 -4.15 -6.01 0.15
C SER A 63 -4.04 -4.48 0.25
N GLU A 64 -4.34 -3.76 -0.83
CA GLU A 64 -4.33 -2.28 -0.85
C GLU A 64 -5.34 -1.69 0.14
N ILE A 65 -6.58 -2.21 0.14
CA ILE A 65 -7.67 -1.71 1.00
C ILE A 65 -7.29 -1.90 2.47
N LEU A 66 -6.88 -3.12 2.84
CA LEU A 66 -6.47 -3.45 4.20
C LEU A 66 -5.25 -2.64 4.64
N PHE A 67 -4.25 -2.49 3.77
CA PHE A 67 -3.05 -1.74 4.09
C PHE A 67 -3.37 -0.27 4.36
N ASN A 68 -4.11 0.38 3.46
CA ASN A 68 -4.49 1.79 3.61
C ASN A 68 -5.39 2.06 4.82
N HIS A 69 -6.12 1.04 5.30
CA HIS A 69 -6.85 1.10 6.55
C HIS A 69 -5.90 1.03 7.75
N TYR A 70 -5.06 -0.02 7.83
CA TYR A 70 -4.18 -0.22 8.97
C TYR A 70 -3.07 0.84 9.12
N VAL A 71 -2.54 1.40 8.03
CA VAL A 71 -1.55 2.49 8.14
C VAL A 71 -2.16 3.80 8.65
N ARG A 72 -3.46 4.03 8.39
CA ARG A 72 -4.20 5.16 8.94
C ARG A 72 -4.36 4.99 10.45
N ASP A 73 -4.78 3.81 10.89
CA ASP A 73 -4.96 3.51 12.30
C ASP A 73 -3.62 3.48 13.06
N ALA A 74 -2.55 3.09 12.39
CA ALA A 74 -1.20 3.08 12.93
C ALA A 74 -0.50 4.45 12.90
N GLU A 75 -1.09 5.45 12.23
CA GLU A 75 -0.57 6.80 12.00
C GLU A 75 0.85 6.82 11.39
N ILE A 76 1.10 5.96 10.39
CA ILE A 76 2.37 5.93 9.66
C ILE A 76 2.23 6.54 8.26
N ASN A 77 3.26 7.27 7.81
CA ASN A 77 3.28 7.97 6.52
C ASN A 77 3.56 7.04 5.33
N TRP A 78 2.70 6.03 5.17
CA TRP A 78 2.70 5.10 4.06
C TRP A 78 1.33 5.11 3.37
N ASP A 79 1.34 4.94 2.05
CA ASP A 79 0.15 4.58 1.28
C ASP A 79 0.38 3.33 0.43
N ALA A 80 -0.70 2.78 -0.10
CA ALA A 80 -0.66 1.68 -1.04
C ALA A 80 -1.48 1.95 -2.28
N ASP A 81 -1.01 1.38 -3.39
CA ASP A 81 -1.76 1.18 -4.63
C ASP A 81 -1.65 -0.30 -5.05
N SER A 82 -2.48 -0.73 -6.01
CA SER A 82 -2.45 -2.09 -6.53
C SER A 82 -2.65 -2.19 -8.03
N ARG A 83 -1.98 -3.16 -8.64
CA ARG A 83 -2.03 -3.41 -10.08
C ARG A 83 -2.08 -4.90 -10.44
N GLY A 84 -2.43 -5.14 -11.69
CA GLY A 84 -2.59 -6.44 -12.32
C GLY A 84 -1.49 -6.66 -13.36
N LEU A 85 -0.95 -7.87 -13.41
CA LEU A 85 0.09 -8.23 -14.39
C LEU A 85 -0.48 -8.57 -15.76
N LEU A 86 -1.75 -8.97 -15.85
CA LEU A 86 -2.45 -9.18 -17.11
C LEU A 86 -2.83 -7.85 -17.76
N GLU A 87 -2.62 -7.75 -19.06
CA GLU A 87 -2.96 -6.54 -19.82
C GLU A 87 -4.45 -6.36 -20.04
N ARG A 88 -5.20 -7.47 -20.09
CA ARG A 88 -6.65 -7.49 -20.29
C ARG A 88 -7.29 -8.32 -19.19
N VAL A 89 -8.15 -7.68 -18.42
CA VAL A 89 -8.97 -8.31 -17.39
C VAL A 89 -10.41 -7.92 -17.65
N ARG A 90 -11.32 -8.90 -17.70
CA ARG A 90 -12.75 -8.67 -17.98
C ARG A 90 -13.60 -8.50 -16.71
N HIS A 91 -12.98 -8.57 -15.55
CA HIS A 91 -13.64 -8.32 -14.27
C HIS A 91 -13.83 -6.83 -14.02
N GLN A 92 -14.89 -6.49 -13.30
CA GLN A 92 -15.23 -5.13 -12.89
C GLN A 92 -15.33 -5.07 -11.37
N GLY A 93 -14.99 -3.92 -10.80
CA GLY A 93 -15.03 -3.72 -9.35
C GLY A 93 -14.11 -4.66 -8.56
N LEU A 94 -14.61 -5.06 -7.39
CA LEU A 94 -13.90 -5.89 -6.40
C LEU A 94 -14.46 -7.32 -6.39
N SER A 95 -13.61 -8.31 -6.16
CA SER A 95 -14.04 -9.71 -6.01
C SER A 95 -15.11 -9.87 -4.92
N PRO A 96 -16.18 -10.63 -5.16
CA PRO A 96 -17.17 -10.96 -4.14
C PRO A 96 -16.55 -11.54 -2.86
N SER A 97 -15.47 -12.31 -2.98
CA SER A 97 -14.71 -12.84 -1.85
C SER A 97 -14.15 -11.73 -0.96
N ALA A 98 -13.55 -10.71 -1.59
CA ALA A 98 -13.01 -9.55 -0.87
C ALA A 98 -14.12 -8.67 -0.30
N VAL A 99 -15.24 -8.49 -1.01
CA VAL A 99 -16.40 -7.77 -0.50
C VAL A 99 -16.93 -8.45 0.78
N ARG A 100 -17.26 -9.74 0.71
CA ARG A 100 -17.76 -10.49 1.88
C ARG A 100 -16.79 -10.44 3.05
N TYR A 101 -15.50 -10.52 2.78
CA TYR A 101 -14.47 -10.46 3.82
C TYR A 101 -14.42 -9.10 4.52
N LEU A 102 -14.50 -8.00 3.76
CA LEU A 102 -14.51 -6.64 4.29
C LEU A 102 -15.80 -6.37 5.08
N GLU A 103 -16.95 -6.79 4.56
CA GLU A 103 -18.25 -6.68 5.22
C GLU A 103 -18.27 -7.45 6.56
N ALA A 104 -17.77 -8.69 6.57
CA ALA A 104 -17.68 -9.50 7.79
C ALA A 104 -16.76 -8.88 8.87
N ARG A 105 -15.87 -7.95 8.48
CA ARG A 105 -14.98 -7.19 9.39
C ARG A 105 -15.48 -5.78 9.67
N ASN A 106 -16.72 -5.46 9.31
CA ASN A 106 -17.35 -4.15 9.53
C ASN A 106 -16.60 -2.98 8.86
N PHE A 107 -15.96 -3.20 7.71
CA PHE A 107 -15.44 -2.09 6.91
C PHE A 107 -16.60 -1.27 6.35
N GLU A 108 -16.70 -0.02 6.77
CA GLU A 108 -17.74 0.88 6.29
C GLU A 108 -17.50 1.31 4.84
N GLY A 109 -18.60 1.41 4.08
CA GLY A 109 -18.58 1.95 2.73
C GLY A 109 -17.74 1.14 1.74
N VAL A 110 -17.84 -0.20 1.76
CA VAL A 110 -17.08 -1.08 0.85
C VAL A 110 -17.20 -0.65 -0.62
N GLU A 111 -18.36 -0.11 -1.00
CA GLU A 111 -18.65 0.48 -2.31
C GLU A 111 -17.62 1.54 -2.75
N GLN A 112 -17.05 2.29 -1.80
CA GLN A 112 -16.04 3.31 -2.08
C GLN A 112 -14.72 2.70 -2.60
N TYR A 113 -14.51 1.41 -2.34
CA TYR A 113 -13.35 0.67 -2.81
C TYR A 113 -13.59 0.00 -4.17
N CYS A 114 -14.80 0.06 -4.72
CA CYS A 114 -15.13 -0.50 -6.03
C CYS A 114 -14.44 0.33 -7.13
N ARG A 115 -13.26 -0.14 -7.55
CA ARG A 115 -12.50 0.36 -8.70
C ARG A 115 -12.29 -0.80 -9.66
N ASN A 116 -12.43 -0.54 -10.97
CA ASN A 116 -12.10 -1.54 -11.98
C ASN A 116 -10.61 -1.91 -11.92
N PRO A 117 -10.26 -3.19 -12.16
CA PRO A 117 -8.89 -3.64 -12.23
C PRO A 117 -8.00 -2.75 -13.12
N GLN A 118 -6.80 -2.46 -12.64
CA GLN A 118 -5.82 -1.64 -13.35
C GLN A 118 -4.57 -2.46 -13.67
N THR A 119 -4.15 -2.37 -14.93
CA THR A 119 -2.93 -3.01 -15.43
C THR A 119 -1.69 -2.28 -14.96
N LEU A 120 -0.69 -3.03 -14.51
CA LEU A 120 0.62 -2.53 -14.13
C LEU A 120 1.29 -1.83 -15.30
N ILE A 121 1.79 -0.61 -15.09
CA ILE A 121 2.66 0.11 -16.02
C ILE A 121 4.03 0.39 -15.39
N LEU A 122 5.03 0.67 -16.21
CA LEU A 122 6.41 0.91 -15.75
C LEU A 122 6.50 2.03 -14.70
N LYS A 123 5.73 3.11 -14.89
CA LYS A 123 5.67 4.24 -13.96
C LYS A 123 5.21 3.85 -12.55
N ASP A 124 4.37 2.83 -12.41
CA ASP A 124 3.96 2.35 -11.08
C ASP A 124 5.17 1.72 -10.36
N LEU A 125 5.99 0.94 -11.07
CA LEU A 125 7.20 0.29 -10.51
C LEU A 125 8.29 1.31 -10.13
N GLU A 126 8.43 2.39 -10.89
CA GLU A 126 9.36 3.47 -10.59
C GLU A 126 8.98 4.21 -9.31
N ARG A 127 7.69 4.55 -9.18
CA ARG A 127 7.15 5.37 -8.08
C ARG A 127 7.10 4.65 -6.74
N ALA A 128 6.83 3.34 -6.74
CA ALA A 128 6.72 2.59 -5.50
C ALA A 128 8.05 2.58 -4.73
N ASP A 129 8.02 2.71 -3.42
CA ASP A 129 9.21 2.51 -2.56
C ASP A 129 9.40 1.02 -2.25
N LEU A 130 8.30 0.28 -2.19
CA LEU A 130 8.27 -1.17 -1.99
C LEU A 130 7.22 -1.82 -2.88
N ILE A 131 7.55 -2.96 -3.46
CA ILE A 131 6.67 -3.75 -4.33
C ILE A 131 6.48 -5.12 -3.69
N ILE A 132 5.23 -5.51 -3.51
CA ILE A 132 4.83 -6.81 -2.98
C ILE A 132 4.07 -7.57 -4.06
N ALA A 133 4.67 -8.64 -4.59
CA ALA A 133 3.99 -9.56 -5.49
C ALA A 133 3.42 -10.75 -4.71
N LEU A 134 2.13 -11.03 -4.87
CA LEU A 134 1.43 -11.92 -3.94
C LEU A 134 1.92 -13.38 -4.01
N ASN A 135 2.20 -13.92 -5.19
CA ASN A 135 2.73 -15.26 -5.40
C ASN A 135 3.96 -15.26 -6.32
N ARG A 136 5.07 -15.87 -5.90
CA ARG A 136 6.30 -15.88 -6.70
C ARG A 136 6.20 -16.72 -7.97
N GLU A 137 5.71 -17.94 -7.85
CA GLU A 137 5.62 -18.88 -8.97
C GLU A 137 4.72 -18.36 -10.09
N GLU A 138 3.63 -17.67 -9.72
CA GLU A 138 2.70 -17.05 -10.65
C GLU A 138 3.25 -15.75 -11.25
N HIS A 139 3.75 -14.85 -10.41
CA HIS A 139 4.02 -13.47 -10.84
C HIS A 139 5.43 -13.24 -11.35
N GLU A 140 6.44 -13.97 -10.86
CA GLU A 140 7.82 -13.80 -11.32
C GLU A 140 7.97 -14.04 -12.84
N PRO A 141 7.39 -15.11 -13.43
CA PRO A 141 7.43 -15.31 -14.88
C PRO A 141 6.70 -14.19 -15.65
N MET A 142 5.54 -13.74 -15.16
CA MET A 142 4.76 -12.67 -15.81
C MET A 142 5.52 -11.34 -15.81
N MET A 143 6.14 -11.00 -14.67
CA MET A 143 6.96 -9.79 -14.57
C MET A 143 8.18 -9.87 -15.48
N LYS A 144 8.84 -11.03 -15.58
CA LYS A 144 9.98 -11.22 -16.51
C LYS A 144 9.56 -11.13 -17.97
N ALA A 145 8.42 -11.70 -18.32
CA ALA A 145 7.89 -11.61 -19.68
C ALA A 145 7.61 -10.15 -20.09
N ARG A 146 7.09 -9.33 -19.17
CA ARG A 146 6.72 -7.93 -19.46
C ARG A 146 7.88 -6.94 -19.30
N PHE A 147 8.81 -7.17 -18.37
CA PHE A 147 9.82 -6.19 -17.97
C PHE A 147 11.27 -6.73 -17.99
N GLY A 148 11.49 -7.93 -18.53
CA GLY A 148 12.82 -8.53 -18.66
C GLY A 148 13.49 -8.77 -17.30
N GLN A 149 14.71 -8.26 -17.12
CA GLN A 149 15.52 -8.48 -15.91
C GLN A 149 15.20 -7.52 -14.76
N LEU A 150 14.33 -6.52 -14.98
CA LEU A 150 13.97 -5.52 -13.97
C LEU A 150 13.50 -6.13 -12.63
N PRO A 151 12.64 -7.17 -12.60
CA PRO A 151 12.19 -7.77 -11.34
C PRO A 151 13.33 -8.41 -10.54
N SER A 152 14.30 -9.03 -11.24
CA SER A 152 15.49 -9.62 -10.63
C SER A 152 16.38 -8.55 -9.99
N MET A 153 16.52 -7.39 -10.64
CA MET A 153 17.25 -6.24 -10.10
C MET A 153 16.56 -5.66 -8.87
N MET A 154 15.26 -5.38 -8.95
CA MET A 154 14.48 -4.84 -7.84
C MET A 154 14.50 -5.77 -6.61
N ARG A 155 14.45 -7.09 -6.81
CA ARG A 155 14.56 -8.07 -5.72
C ARG A 155 15.92 -8.00 -5.03
N ARG A 156 17.02 -7.93 -5.80
CA ARG A 156 18.38 -7.80 -5.23
C ARG A 156 18.55 -6.51 -4.42
N GLN A 157 17.90 -5.43 -4.86
CA GLN A 157 17.86 -4.14 -4.17
C GLN A 157 16.93 -4.12 -2.94
N GLY A 158 16.16 -5.17 -2.69
CA GLY A 158 15.16 -5.20 -1.61
C GLY A 158 13.85 -4.46 -1.92
N LYS A 159 13.69 -3.93 -3.14
CA LYS A 159 12.50 -3.21 -3.60
C LYS A 159 11.32 -4.13 -3.92
N LEU A 160 11.58 -5.39 -4.31
CA LEU A 160 10.54 -6.37 -4.64
C LEU A 160 10.58 -7.57 -3.68
N ARG A 161 9.46 -7.84 -3.01
CA ARG A 161 9.24 -9.02 -2.15
C ARG A 161 8.10 -9.88 -2.69
N TYR A 162 8.13 -11.16 -2.34
CA TYR A 162 7.05 -12.10 -2.61
C TYR A 162 6.48 -12.63 -1.29
N TRP A 163 5.16 -12.72 -1.18
CA TRP A 163 4.48 -13.27 0.00
C TRP A 163 4.08 -14.74 -0.13
N ASN A 164 3.98 -15.25 -1.36
CA ASN A 164 3.51 -16.61 -1.68
C ASN A 164 2.09 -16.93 -1.17
N VAL A 165 1.19 -15.95 -1.28
CA VAL A 165 -0.25 -16.12 -1.08
C VAL A 165 -0.87 -16.63 -2.39
N TYR A 166 -1.44 -17.83 -2.33
CA TYR A 166 -2.04 -18.51 -3.48
C TYR A 166 -3.46 -18.01 -3.76
N ASP A 167 -3.94 -18.24 -4.98
CA ASP A 167 -5.30 -17.84 -5.37
C ASP A 167 -6.34 -18.84 -4.86
N LEU A 168 -7.60 -18.40 -4.85
CA LEU A 168 -8.72 -19.25 -4.43
C LEU A 168 -8.99 -20.38 -5.45
N PRO A 169 -9.34 -21.60 -5.01
CA PRO A 169 -9.80 -22.67 -5.87
C PRO A 169 -11.13 -22.26 -6.50
N GLY A 170 -11.17 -22.18 -7.84
CA GLY A 170 -12.40 -21.94 -8.60
C GLY A 170 -12.33 -20.85 -9.66
N SER A 171 -11.40 -19.89 -9.58
CA SER A 171 -11.24 -18.84 -10.61
C SER A 171 -10.23 -19.19 -11.72
N ALA A 172 -9.70 -20.42 -11.71
CA ALA A 172 -8.59 -20.88 -12.56
C ALA A 172 -9.03 -21.30 -13.97
N GLY A 173 -9.76 -20.45 -14.68
CA GLY A 173 -10.24 -20.73 -16.04
C GLY A 173 -9.23 -20.50 -17.17
N PHE A 174 -8.14 -19.73 -16.95
CA PHE A 174 -7.26 -19.32 -18.06
C PHE A 174 -5.78 -19.70 -17.91
N PHE A 175 -5.26 -19.83 -16.68
CA PHE A 175 -3.85 -20.15 -16.45
C PHE A 175 -3.50 -21.65 -16.52
N LYS A 176 -4.52 -22.53 -16.54
CA LYS A 176 -4.30 -23.99 -16.53
C LYS A 176 -3.71 -24.51 -17.85
N SER A 177 -3.91 -23.78 -18.96
CA SER A 177 -3.52 -24.26 -20.30
C SER A 177 -2.12 -23.84 -20.74
N LEU A 178 -1.52 -22.79 -20.17
CA LEU A 178 -0.20 -22.29 -20.62
C LEU A 178 0.98 -22.79 -19.76
N PHE A 179 0.74 -23.25 -18.54
CA PHE A 179 1.79 -23.66 -17.59
C PHE A 179 1.47 -25.06 -17.04
N LYS A 180 1.68 -26.09 -17.87
CA LYS A 180 1.87 -27.49 -17.45
C LYS A 180 3.35 -27.55 -16.98
N SER A 181 3.70 -27.72 -15.72
CA SER A 181 3.51 -28.93 -14.90
C SER A 181 3.92 -28.71 -13.42
N ASN A 182 3.01 -28.94 -12.47
CA ASN A 182 3.25 -29.59 -11.17
C ASN A 182 1.88 -29.92 -10.52
N PRO A 183 1.52 -31.19 -10.23
CA PRO A 183 0.21 -31.55 -9.69
C PRO A 183 -0.01 -31.18 -8.21
N ASP A 184 1.01 -30.70 -7.50
CA ASP A 184 0.94 -30.44 -6.05
C ASP A 184 0.61 -28.98 -5.70
N ARG A 185 -0.36 -28.38 -6.40
CA ARG A 185 -0.82 -27.02 -6.09
C ARG A 185 -1.84 -27.08 -4.95
N SER A 186 -1.42 -26.69 -3.75
CA SER A 186 -2.28 -26.56 -2.59
C SER A 186 -3.46 -25.63 -2.90
N SER A 187 -4.67 -26.18 -2.88
CA SER A 187 -5.91 -25.43 -2.96
C SER A 187 -6.18 -24.82 -1.58
N GLN A 188 -5.94 -23.52 -1.42
CA GLN A 188 -6.29 -22.83 -0.17
C GLN A 188 -7.79 -22.54 -0.15
N VAL A 189 -8.51 -22.92 0.91
CA VAL A 189 -9.93 -22.56 1.06
C VAL A 189 -10.09 -21.04 1.00
N GLU A 190 -11.19 -20.56 0.42
CA GLU A 190 -11.42 -19.13 0.15
C GLU A 190 -11.24 -18.22 1.38
N GLU A 191 -11.82 -18.61 2.50
CA GLU A 191 -11.67 -17.92 3.79
C GLU A 191 -10.20 -17.85 4.22
N SER A 192 -9.50 -18.98 4.13
CA SER A 192 -8.07 -19.06 4.44
C SER A 192 -7.24 -18.13 3.53
N GLY A 193 -7.57 -18.01 2.24
CA GLY A 193 -6.89 -17.11 1.32
C GLY A 193 -7.00 -15.63 1.73
N THR A 194 -8.21 -15.19 2.11
CA THR A 194 -8.43 -13.80 2.58
C THR A 194 -7.72 -13.51 3.89
N GLU A 195 -7.72 -14.46 4.83
CA GLU A 195 -7.08 -14.31 6.14
C GLU A 195 -5.55 -14.25 6.04
N HIS A 196 -4.94 -15.04 5.16
CA HIS A 196 -3.51 -14.95 4.89
C HIS A 196 -3.10 -13.57 4.34
N ILE A 197 -3.96 -12.95 3.51
CA ILE A 197 -3.71 -11.59 3.00
C ILE A 197 -3.74 -10.60 4.16
N ASP A 198 -4.79 -10.62 4.96
CA ASP A 198 -4.96 -9.71 6.09
C ASP A 198 -3.80 -9.82 7.09
N PHE A 199 -3.46 -11.05 7.49
CA PHE A 199 -2.32 -11.29 8.38
C PHE A 199 -1.01 -10.76 7.78
N ALA A 200 -0.74 -11.02 6.50
CA ALA A 200 0.48 -10.55 5.84
C ALA A 200 0.54 -9.01 5.75
N VAL A 201 -0.61 -8.35 5.52
CA VAL A 201 -0.72 -6.89 5.53
C VAL A 201 -0.46 -6.33 6.94
N GLN A 202 -1.10 -6.87 7.97
CA GLN A 202 -0.87 -6.43 9.36
C GLN A 202 0.60 -6.60 9.76
N ALA A 203 1.21 -7.73 9.41
CA ALA A 203 2.63 -7.98 9.65
C ALA A 203 3.53 -6.94 8.95
N LEU A 204 3.21 -6.57 7.71
CA LEU A 204 3.94 -5.51 7.00
C LEU A 204 3.76 -4.15 7.67
N VAL A 205 2.55 -3.77 8.07
CA VAL A 205 2.31 -2.49 8.76
C VAL A 205 3.08 -2.43 10.09
N ALA A 206 3.10 -3.51 10.86
CA ALA A 206 3.89 -3.63 12.08
C ALA A 206 5.40 -3.51 11.80
N GLU A 207 5.90 -4.15 10.73
CA GLU A 207 7.28 -4.04 10.27
C GLU A 207 7.65 -2.58 9.95
N LEU A 208 6.82 -1.90 9.14
CA LEU A 208 7.04 -0.52 8.71
C LEU A 208 6.99 0.45 9.88
N LYS A 209 6.04 0.27 10.81
CA LYS A 209 5.95 1.07 12.04
C LYS A 209 7.21 0.94 12.89
N ARG A 210 7.77 -0.27 13.01
CA ARG A 210 9.01 -0.52 13.75
C ARG A 210 10.24 0.09 13.06
N LEU A 211 10.25 0.13 11.72
CA LEU A 211 11.34 0.74 10.95
C LEU A 211 11.31 2.27 11.00
N GLY A 212 10.13 2.88 11.05
CA GLY A 212 9.98 4.33 10.93
C GLY A 212 10.59 4.84 9.62
N ASP A 213 11.43 5.87 9.71
CA ASP A 213 12.12 6.45 8.53
C ASP A 213 13.36 5.66 8.09
N LYS A 214 13.75 4.58 8.80
CA LYS A 214 14.91 3.77 8.42
C LYS A 214 14.70 3.16 7.01
N PRO A 215 15.79 2.93 6.26
CA PRO A 215 15.69 2.24 4.98
C PRO A 215 15.15 0.83 5.18
N LEU A 216 14.33 0.37 4.23
CA LEU A 216 13.84 -1.00 4.18
C LEU A 216 15.04 -1.97 4.11
N GLY A 217 15.21 -2.78 5.14
CA GLY A 217 16.21 -3.85 5.14
C GLY A 217 15.79 -5.01 4.23
N LYS A 218 16.74 -5.87 3.85
CA LYS A 218 16.38 -7.18 3.27
C LYS A 218 15.57 -7.97 4.32
N PRO A 219 14.48 -8.66 3.94
CA PRO A 219 13.71 -9.44 4.89
C PRO A 219 14.58 -10.56 5.49
N PRO A 220 14.40 -10.89 6.77
CA PRO A 220 15.13 -11.99 7.41
C PRO A 220 14.87 -13.30 6.64
N GLY A 221 15.95 -14.02 6.30
CA GLY A 221 15.87 -15.31 5.58
C GLY A 221 15.92 -15.24 4.05
N SER A 222 16.16 -14.09 3.44
CA SER A 222 16.46 -14.05 1.99
C SER A 222 17.89 -14.54 1.73
N PRO A 223 18.10 -15.57 0.88
CA PRO A 223 19.45 -15.96 0.48
C PRO A 223 20.12 -14.81 -0.30
N ALA A 224 21.44 -14.70 -0.11
CA ALA A 224 22.29 -13.71 -0.76
C ALA A 224 22.24 -13.80 -2.30
#